data_AF-A0A9D5R5W9-F1
#
_entry.id   AF-A0A9D5R5W9-F1
#
_cell.length_a   1.000
_cell.length_b   1.000
_cell.length_c   1.000
_cell.angle_alpha   90.00
_cell.angle_beta   90.00
_cell.angle_gamma   90.00
#
_symmetry.space_group_name_H-M   'P 1'
#
loop_
_entity.id
_entity.type
_entity.pdbx_description
1 polymer ?
#
loop_
_entity_poly.entity_id
_entity_poly.type
_entity_poly.pdbx_seq_one_letter_code
_entity_poly.pdbx_strand_id
1 'polypeptide(L)'
;MKNIFKILMVFILPLLLINACRDEADRNWTSPDPSIHLYNTTLSSNTLYPSMDNNAFRLVWDPVAGASGNYTVQFSKTADFKTPITFGTSATNSLTKTIQDLNTSLLQAGYSPYAQTMLYIRVINGTNVSNVISLGVTPYPVSIPVITNPLAGQSVVLNVNTPTETALTIKWNDYDYGTDVNYLVEIAKKGSAAFSELGSVQNVKELVLSHFTLNEAASKLDLPVNVASEVDIRVTAKTESPGGIITKVSDIVTFKVTPYQPAYKDFYLVGGGTAVGWNAGGAQLLKNTQNLAEIYTYLENNGEFRFLGQQDWNPINYSLNTPGIKDAYKFFKTWSSNLTIGVGDENIKFCLLYTSDAADDG
;
A
#
# COMPACT_ATOMS: atom_id res chain seq x y z
N MET A 1 -2.45 -75.16 48.51
CA MET A 1 -2.09 -74.06 47.58
C MET A 1 -0.78 -74.26 46.79
N LYS A 2 -0.13 -75.45 46.78
CA LYS A 2 1.13 -75.68 46.03
C LYS A 2 0.96 -76.08 44.55
N ASN A 3 -0.22 -76.56 44.15
CA ASN A 3 -0.45 -77.09 42.79
C ASN A 3 -1.22 -76.12 41.86
N ILE A 4 -1.77 -75.03 42.40
CA ILE A 4 -2.49 -74.02 41.60
C ILE A 4 -1.53 -73.13 40.80
N PHE A 5 -0.35 -72.81 41.35
CA PHE A 5 0.63 -71.97 40.67
C PHE A 5 1.28 -72.65 39.45
N LYS A 6 1.44 -73.98 39.48
CA LYS A 6 1.96 -74.75 38.34
C LYS A 6 0.96 -74.86 37.19
N ILE A 7 -0.34 -74.93 37.49
CA ILE A 7 -1.40 -75.00 36.47
C ILE A 7 -1.62 -73.63 35.81
N LEU A 8 -1.51 -72.54 36.57
CA LEU A 8 -1.63 -71.18 36.03
C LEU A 8 -0.49 -70.82 35.04
N MET A 9 0.72 -71.30 35.30
CA MET A 9 1.88 -71.03 34.44
C MET A 9 1.86 -71.82 33.12
N VAL A 10 1.25 -73.01 33.11
CA VAL A 10 1.09 -73.85 31.89
C VAL A 10 -0.03 -73.34 30.98
N PHE A 11 -1.03 -72.64 31.52
CA PHE A 11 -2.10 -72.03 30.73
C PHE A 11 -1.77 -70.64 30.17
N ILE A 12 -0.84 -69.89 30.77
CA ILE A 12 -0.46 -68.54 30.30
C ILE A 12 0.65 -68.58 29.23
N LEU A 13 1.49 -69.61 29.21
CA LEU A 13 2.60 -69.73 28.26
C LEU A 13 2.19 -69.90 26.78
N PRO A 14 1.09 -70.62 26.42
CA PRO A 14 0.62 -70.71 25.04
C PRO A 14 -0.01 -69.41 24.51
N LEU A 15 -0.54 -68.55 25.40
CA LEU A 15 -1.16 -67.26 25.04
C LEU A 15 -0.12 -66.16 24.74
N LEU A 16 1.11 -66.32 25.22
CA LEU A 16 2.24 -65.42 24.91
C LEU A 16 2.96 -65.77 23.60
N LEU A 17 2.73 -66.97 23.04
CA LEU A 17 3.36 -67.42 21.78
C LEU A 17 2.55 -67.07 20.51
N ILE A 18 1.35 -66.52 20.67
CA ILE A 18 0.50 -66.04 19.56
C ILE A 18 0.53 -64.51 19.35
N ASN A 19 1.37 -63.79 20.09
CA ASN A 19 1.68 -62.37 19.82
C ASN A 19 3.08 -62.17 19.21
N ALA A 20 3.78 -63.24 18.84
CA ALA A 20 4.99 -63.17 18.02
C ALA A 20 4.62 -63.40 16.55
N CYS A 21 4.91 -62.40 15.72
CA CYS A 21 4.61 -62.31 14.28
C CYS A 21 3.14 -62.00 13.93
N ARG A 22 2.82 -60.71 13.97
CA ARG A 22 2.24 -60.06 12.80
C ARG A 22 2.55 -58.55 12.79
N ASP A 23 3.84 -58.22 12.73
CA ASP A 23 4.30 -57.00 12.04
C ASP A 23 4.25 -57.28 10.52
N GLU A 24 3.07 -57.63 10.01
CA GLU A 24 2.80 -57.51 8.58
C GLU A 24 2.42 -56.05 8.38
N ALA A 25 3.46 -55.25 8.13
CA ALA A 25 3.44 -54.03 7.35
C ALA A 25 2.05 -53.41 7.15
N ASP A 26 1.76 -52.34 7.90
CA ASP A 26 0.99 -51.21 7.37
C ASP A 26 1.80 -50.58 6.22
N ARG A 27 2.01 -51.34 5.14
CA ARG A 27 2.50 -50.81 3.88
C ARG A 27 1.33 -50.02 3.33
N ASN A 28 1.47 -48.71 3.29
CA ASN A 28 0.51 -47.86 2.62
C ASN A 28 0.57 -48.14 1.11
N TRP A 29 -0.21 -49.12 0.63
CA TRP A 29 -0.18 -49.65 -0.74
C TRP A 29 -0.57 -48.63 -1.83
N THR A 30 -0.92 -47.40 -1.47
CA THR A 30 -1.24 -46.33 -2.42
C THR A 30 -0.03 -45.50 -2.85
N SER A 31 1.15 -45.66 -2.24
CA SER A 31 2.37 -44.96 -2.64
C SER A 31 3.48 -45.95 -3.04
N PRO A 32 4.09 -45.82 -4.22
CA PRO A 32 5.23 -46.64 -4.61
C PRO A 32 6.36 -46.54 -3.59
N ASP A 33 7.02 -47.67 -3.27
CA ASP A 33 8.25 -47.66 -2.46
C ASP A 33 9.34 -46.86 -3.22
N PRO A 34 10.09 -45.97 -2.54
CA PRO A 34 11.06 -45.11 -3.20
C PRO A 34 12.23 -45.92 -3.77
N SER A 35 12.50 -45.76 -5.07
CA SER A 35 13.59 -46.44 -5.80
C SER A 35 14.73 -45.49 -6.22
N ILE A 36 14.59 -44.19 -5.97
CA ILE A 36 15.61 -43.17 -6.24
C ILE A 36 15.99 -42.51 -4.91
N HIS A 37 17.29 -42.36 -4.64
CA HIS A 37 17.74 -41.52 -3.53
C HIS A 37 17.93 -40.07 -4.00
N LEU A 38 17.06 -39.17 -3.54
CA LEU A 38 17.20 -37.72 -3.68
C LEU A 38 17.99 -37.19 -2.49
N TYR A 39 19.16 -36.62 -2.78
CA TYR A 39 20.01 -36.03 -1.76
C TYR A 39 19.41 -34.72 -1.25
N ASN A 40 19.59 -34.44 0.04
CA ASN A 40 19.22 -33.15 0.60
C ASN A 40 19.95 -32.02 -0.12
N THR A 41 19.25 -30.91 -0.32
CA THR A 41 19.83 -29.69 -0.88
C THR A 41 20.22 -28.73 0.25
N THR A 42 21.34 -28.04 0.09
CA THR A 42 21.75 -26.96 0.99
C THR A 42 21.38 -25.63 0.35
N LEU A 43 20.27 -25.03 0.78
CA LEU A 43 20.10 -23.59 0.61
C LEU A 43 20.92 -22.89 1.70
N SER A 44 21.79 -21.95 1.31
CA SER A 44 22.51 -21.10 2.26
C SER A 44 21.57 -20.16 3.02
N SER A 45 20.41 -19.85 2.45
CA SER A 45 19.31 -19.13 3.07
C SER A 45 17.99 -19.72 2.59
N ASN A 46 17.11 -20.01 3.55
CA ASN A 46 15.74 -20.44 3.29
C ASN A 46 14.83 -19.26 2.89
N THR A 47 15.34 -18.02 3.01
CA THR A 47 14.69 -16.81 2.52
C THR A 47 15.34 -16.39 1.20
N LEU A 48 14.51 -16.27 0.16
CA LEU A 48 14.93 -15.90 -1.18
C LEU A 48 14.85 -14.38 -1.34
N TYR A 49 15.81 -13.82 -2.07
CA TYR A 49 15.86 -12.39 -2.37
C TYR A 49 16.14 -12.17 -3.86
N PRO A 50 15.69 -11.05 -4.45
CA PRO A 50 16.01 -10.72 -5.85
C PRO A 50 17.53 -10.64 -6.12
N SER A 51 18.34 -10.25 -5.13
CA SER A 51 19.80 -10.23 -5.24
C SER A 51 20.42 -11.62 -5.47
N MET A 52 19.66 -12.69 -5.20
CA MET A 52 20.06 -14.07 -5.40
C MET A 52 19.58 -14.63 -6.74
N ASP A 53 18.87 -13.87 -7.58
CA ASP A 53 18.16 -14.39 -8.76
C ASP A 53 19.00 -15.31 -9.63
N ASN A 54 20.25 -14.91 -9.92
CA ASN A 54 21.17 -15.67 -10.78
C ASN A 54 21.90 -16.81 -10.06
N ASN A 55 21.74 -16.96 -8.75
CA ASN A 55 22.37 -18.05 -8.00
C ASN A 55 21.75 -19.39 -8.43
N ALA A 56 22.58 -20.43 -8.46
CA ALA A 56 22.16 -21.77 -8.84
C ALA A 56 21.46 -22.48 -7.67
N PHE A 57 20.25 -22.97 -7.92
CA PHE A 57 19.58 -23.99 -7.11
C PHE A 57 19.77 -25.36 -7.78
N ARG A 58 20.50 -26.25 -7.11
CA ARG A 58 20.85 -27.56 -7.67
C ARG A 58 20.28 -28.71 -6.83
N LEU A 59 19.66 -29.65 -7.52
CA LEU A 59 19.18 -30.92 -7.01
C LEU A 59 19.95 -32.06 -7.66
N VAL A 60 20.28 -33.08 -6.88
CA VAL A 60 21.04 -34.26 -7.33
C VAL A 60 20.38 -35.51 -6.75
N TRP A 61 20.38 -36.59 -7.52
CA TRP A 61 19.84 -37.87 -7.09
C TRP A 61 20.64 -39.02 -7.70
N ASP A 62 20.38 -40.23 -7.21
CA ASP A 62 20.97 -41.45 -7.77
C ASP A 62 20.41 -41.75 -9.16
N PRO A 63 21.25 -42.14 -10.14
CA PRO A 63 20.79 -42.53 -11.45
C PRO A 63 20.02 -43.86 -11.36
N VAL A 64 18.95 -43.98 -12.13
CA VAL A 64 18.25 -45.25 -12.33
C VAL A 64 18.94 -46.03 -13.45
N ALA A 65 19.36 -47.26 -13.19
CA ALA A 65 19.93 -48.14 -14.20
C ALA A 65 18.89 -48.44 -15.28
N GLY A 66 19.22 -48.15 -16.55
CA GLY A 66 18.29 -48.34 -17.66
C GLY A 66 17.12 -47.34 -17.70
N ALA A 67 17.26 -46.17 -17.06
CA ALA A 67 16.26 -45.10 -17.12
C ALA A 67 15.86 -44.78 -18.58
N SER A 68 14.56 -44.81 -18.88
CA SER A 68 14.03 -44.35 -20.16
C SER A 68 13.36 -42.98 -19.98
N GLY A 69 13.79 -41.99 -20.75
CA GLY A 69 13.23 -40.63 -20.69
C GLY A 69 13.79 -39.77 -19.56
N ASN A 70 13.23 -38.57 -19.42
CA ASN A 70 13.72 -37.56 -18.47
C ASN A 70 13.23 -37.80 -17.05
N TYR A 71 14.04 -37.41 -16.07
CA TYR A 71 13.62 -37.21 -14.69
C TYR A 71 12.73 -35.96 -14.61
N THR A 72 11.67 -36.03 -13.80
CA THR A 72 10.79 -34.90 -13.50
C THR A 72 10.90 -34.56 -12.03
N VAL A 73 11.27 -33.33 -11.72
CA VAL A 73 11.28 -32.81 -10.34
C VAL A 73 9.91 -32.21 -10.04
N GLN A 74 9.28 -32.66 -8.97
CA GLN A 74 7.99 -32.17 -8.51
C GLN A 74 8.10 -31.48 -7.15
N PHE A 75 7.35 -30.39 -7.01
CA PHE A 75 7.17 -29.63 -5.77
C PHE A 75 5.75 -29.80 -5.25
N SER A 76 5.59 -29.78 -3.93
CA SER A 76 4.30 -29.82 -3.24
C SER A 76 4.34 -29.01 -1.96
N LYS A 77 3.19 -28.50 -1.54
CA LYS A 77 2.98 -27.90 -0.20
C LYS A 77 2.75 -28.94 0.89
N THR A 78 2.43 -30.17 0.50
CA THR A 78 2.12 -31.27 1.41
C THR A 78 2.97 -32.50 1.07
N ALA A 79 3.34 -33.26 2.11
CA ALA A 79 4.19 -34.44 1.99
C ALA A 79 3.55 -35.57 1.15
N ASP A 80 2.24 -35.57 0.99
CA ASP A 80 1.48 -36.57 0.22
C ASP A 80 1.45 -36.28 -1.29
N PHE A 81 1.95 -35.12 -1.73
CA PHE A 81 1.92 -34.68 -3.14
C PHE A 81 0.53 -34.77 -3.78
N LYS A 82 -0.52 -34.35 -3.05
CA LYS A 82 -1.90 -34.35 -3.56
C LYS A 82 -2.09 -33.45 -4.79
N THR A 83 -1.43 -32.29 -4.83
CA THR A 83 -1.46 -31.32 -5.93
C THR A 83 -0.04 -30.88 -6.30
N PRO A 84 0.77 -31.77 -6.90
CA PRO A 84 2.15 -31.47 -7.19
C PRO A 84 2.27 -30.59 -8.43
N ILE A 85 3.26 -29.69 -8.44
CA ILE A 85 3.64 -28.96 -9.65
C ILE A 85 4.97 -29.48 -10.18
N THR A 86 5.16 -29.40 -11.49
CA THR A 86 6.45 -29.73 -12.12
C THR A 86 7.39 -28.53 -12.01
N PHE A 87 8.48 -28.68 -11.26
CA PHE A 87 9.53 -27.67 -11.21
C PHE A 87 10.39 -27.68 -12.47
N GLY A 88 10.66 -28.86 -13.02
CA GLY A 88 11.41 -29.02 -14.26
C GLY A 88 11.74 -30.47 -14.57
N THR A 89 12.38 -30.68 -15.71
CA THR A 89 12.83 -31.99 -16.16
C THR A 89 14.32 -32.00 -16.44
N SER A 90 14.99 -33.13 -16.24
CA SER A 90 16.40 -33.31 -16.59
C SER A 90 16.64 -34.65 -17.27
N ALA A 91 17.49 -34.67 -18.29
CA ALA A 91 17.97 -35.90 -18.92
C ALA A 91 19.09 -36.58 -18.12
N THR A 92 19.66 -35.87 -17.12
CA THR A 92 20.71 -36.39 -16.24
C THR A 92 20.20 -36.51 -14.81
N ASN A 93 21.01 -37.07 -13.91
CA ASN A 93 20.67 -37.26 -12.51
C ASN A 93 20.80 -35.98 -11.64
N SER A 94 20.74 -34.81 -12.28
CA SER A 94 20.70 -33.53 -11.57
C SER A 94 19.88 -32.50 -12.33
N LEU A 95 19.25 -31.59 -11.60
CA LEU A 95 18.58 -30.41 -12.14
C LEU A 95 19.19 -29.18 -11.50
N THR A 96 19.70 -28.27 -12.33
CA THR A 96 20.15 -26.94 -11.91
C THR A 96 19.24 -25.90 -12.54
N LYS A 97 18.66 -25.04 -11.71
CA LYS A 97 17.86 -23.88 -12.10
C LYS A 97 18.30 -22.66 -11.31
N THR A 98 17.78 -21.48 -11.64
CA THR A 98 18.09 -20.26 -10.89
C THR A 98 17.22 -20.11 -9.64
N ILE A 99 17.62 -19.26 -8.69
CA ILE A 99 16.73 -18.88 -7.58
C ILE A 99 15.50 -18.12 -8.09
N GLN A 100 15.62 -17.38 -9.19
CA GLN A 100 14.47 -16.75 -9.86
C GLN A 100 13.46 -17.80 -10.34
N ASP A 101 13.91 -18.91 -10.94
CA ASP A 101 13.04 -20.01 -11.38
C ASP A 101 12.35 -20.68 -10.18
N LEU A 102 13.10 -20.90 -9.09
CA LEU A 102 12.56 -21.44 -7.84
C LEU A 102 11.48 -20.51 -7.28
N ASN A 103 11.78 -19.23 -7.13
CA ASN A 103 10.85 -18.23 -6.61
C ASN A 103 9.56 -18.18 -7.45
N THR A 104 9.70 -18.08 -8.78
CA THR A 104 8.55 -18.05 -9.70
C THR A 104 7.68 -19.30 -9.58
N SER A 105 8.30 -20.48 -9.48
CA SER A 105 7.57 -21.75 -9.33
C SER A 105 6.83 -21.84 -7.99
N LEU A 106 7.42 -21.33 -6.91
CA LEU A 106 6.78 -21.26 -5.60
C LEU A 106 5.55 -20.36 -5.62
N LEU A 107 5.67 -19.17 -6.22
CA LEU A 107 4.54 -18.24 -6.35
C LEU A 107 3.41 -18.85 -7.21
N GLN A 108 3.75 -19.58 -8.28
CA GLN A 108 2.76 -20.31 -9.09
C GLN A 108 2.08 -21.45 -8.32
N ALA A 109 2.77 -22.10 -7.38
CA ALA A 109 2.16 -23.04 -6.43
C ALA A 109 1.34 -22.34 -5.33
N GLY A 110 1.20 -21.01 -5.39
CA GLY A 110 0.44 -20.19 -4.45
C GLY A 110 1.14 -20.01 -3.10
N TYR A 111 2.46 -20.15 -3.03
CA TYR A 111 3.19 -19.77 -1.83
C TYR A 111 3.09 -18.27 -1.62
N SER A 112 2.92 -17.85 -0.36
CA SER A 112 2.92 -16.44 -0.01
C SER A 112 4.36 -15.93 0.14
N PRO A 113 4.77 -14.86 -0.56
CA PRO A 113 5.91 -14.02 -0.25
C PRO A 113 6.06 -13.73 1.24
N TYR A 114 7.31 -13.64 1.70
CA TYR A 114 7.72 -13.29 3.07
C TYR A 114 7.21 -14.21 4.19
N ALA A 115 6.36 -15.20 3.87
CA ALA A 115 5.95 -16.24 4.79
C ALA A 115 6.76 -17.52 4.55
N GLN A 116 7.46 -18.00 5.59
CA GLN A 116 8.14 -19.28 5.50
C GLN A 116 7.13 -20.42 5.42
N THR A 117 7.20 -21.20 4.35
CA THR A 117 6.34 -22.38 4.12
C THR A 117 7.20 -23.58 3.79
N MET A 118 6.78 -24.78 4.21
CA MET A 118 7.49 -26.02 3.87
C MET A 118 7.25 -26.40 2.40
N LEU A 119 8.34 -26.60 1.66
CA LEU A 119 8.38 -27.16 0.32
C LEU A 119 8.78 -28.63 0.40
N TYR A 120 7.97 -29.51 -0.19
CA TYR A 120 8.29 -30.93 -0.38
C TYR A 120 8.73 -31.18 -1.82
N ILE A 121 9.81 -31.93 -1.99
CA ILE A 121 10.42 -32.21 -3.29
C ILE A 121 10.54 -33.72 -3.49
N ARG A 122 10.18 -34.19 -4.70
CA ARG A 122 10.46 -35.56 -5.16
C ARG A 122 10.89 -35.58 -6.63
N VAL A 123 11.54 -36.66 -7.04
CA VAL A 123 11.93 -36.93 -8.42
C VAL A 123 11.18 -38.15 -8.94
N ILE A 124 10.72 -38.09 -10.19
CA ILE A 124 10.02 -39.18 -10.87
C ILE A 124 10.74 -39.52 -12.18
N ASN A 125 10.90 -40.80 -12.50
CA ASN A 125 11.31 -41.29 -13.81
C ASN A 125 10.52 -42.56 -14.17
N GLY A 126 9.55 -42.44 -15.08
CA GLY A 126 8.60 -43.52 -15.36
C GLY A 126 7.82 -43.90 -14.11
N THR A 127 7.96 -45.16 -13.67
CA THR A 127 7.36 -45.67 -12.41
C THR A 127 8.24 -45.49 -11.18
N ASN A 128 9.49 -45.06 -11.36
CA ASN A 128 10.43 -44.83 -10.26
C ASN A 128 10.15 -43.49 -9.58
N VAL A 129 10.10 -43.50 -8.25
CA VAL A 129 9.86 -42.31 -7.42
C VAL A 129 10.97 -42.23 -6.37
N SER A 130 11.43 -41.02 -6.06
CA SER A 130 12.43 -40.82 -5.01
C SER A 130 11.85 -40.81 -3.59
N ASN A 131 12.72 -40.88 -2.57
CA ASN A 131 12.36 -40.34 -1.26
C ASN A 131 11.96 -38.87 -1.37
N VAL A 132 11.16 -38.40 -0.42
CA VAL A 132 10.78 -37.00 -0.30
C VAL A 132 11.81 -36.28 0.55
N ILE A 133 12.26 -35.12 0.10
CA ILE A 133 12.98 -34.16 0.93
C ILE A 133 12.09 -32.94 1.19
N SER A 134 12.39 -32.18 2.24
CA SER A 134 11.62 -30.99 2.57
C SER A 134 12.52 -29.85 3.02
N LEU A 135 12.18 -28.63 2.62
CA LEU A 135 12.90 -27.43 3.06
C LEU A 135 11.93 -26.27 3.31
N GLY A 136 12.20 -25.46 4.34
CA GLY A 136 11.45 -24.22 4.54
C GLY A 136 11.88 -23.20 3.49
N VAL A 137 10.93 -22.57 2.80
CA VAL A 137 11.18 -21.52 1.81
C VAL A 137 10.35 -20.28 2.10
N THR A 138 10.96 -19.13 1.92
CA THR A 138 10.30 -17.82 1.99
C THR A 138 10.54 -17.10 0.65
N PRO A 139 9.57 -17.11 -0.28
CA PRO A 139 9.71 -16.45 -1.58
C PRO A 139 9.61 -14.92 -1.44
N TYR A 140 10.00 -14.21 -2.49
CA TYR A 140 9.83 -12.76 -2.63
C TYR A 140 8.79 -12.44 -3.72
N PRO A 141 8.08 -11.30 -3.65
CA PRO A 141 6.99 -10.97 -4.56
C PRO A 141 7.52 -10.54 -5.93
N VAL A 142 6.82 -10.97 -6.98
CA VAL A 142 7.12 -10.57 -8.36
C VAL A 142 6.00 -9.75 -9.01
N SER A 143 4.78 -9.83 -8.48
CA SER A 143 3.63 -9.05 -8.93
C SER A 143 3.87 -7.56 -8.76
N ILE A 144 3.29 -6.79 -9.67
CA ILE A 144 3.28 -5.32 -9.63
C ILE A 144 1.87 -4.84 -9.27
N PRO A 145 1.73 -3.62 -8.72
CA PRO A 145 0.43 -3.01 -8.53
C PRO A 145 -0.29 -2.83 -9.87
N VAL A 146 -1.61 -2.97 -9.86
CA VAL A 146 -2.48 -2.79 -11.03
C VAL A 146 -3.49 -1.70 -10.71
N ILE A 147 -3.33 -0.53 -11.34
CA ILE A 147 -4.25 0.59 -11.17
C ILE A 147 -5.63 0.20 -11.73
N THR A 148 -6.65 0.36 -10.90
CA THR A 148 -8.05 0.07 -11.24
C THR A 148 -8.91 1.32 -11.35
N ASN A 149 -8.45 2.44 -10.76
CA ASN A 149 -9.01 3.77 -10.97
C ASN A 149 -7.88 4.81 -10.87
N PRO A 150 -7.83 5.84 -11.75
CA PRO A 150 -8.71 6.07 -12.90
C PRO A 150 -8.60 4.99 -13.99
N LEU A 151 -9.63 4.88 -14.82
CA LEU A 151 -9.56 4.07 -16.04
C LEU A 151 -8.83 4.84 -17.15
N ALA A 152 -8.22 4.11 -18.08
CA ALA A 152 -7.56 4.70 -19.23
C ALA A 152 -8.53 5.62 -20.01
N GLY A 153 -8.12 6.87 -20.25
CA GLY A 153 -8.92 7.88 -20.94
C GLY A 153 -10.03 8.54 -20.11
N GLN A 154 -10.22 8.17 -18.84
CA GLN A 154 -11.19 8.83 -17.94
C GLN A 154 -10.93 10.34 -17.86
N SER A 155 -11.98 11.15 -17.82
CA SER A 155 -11.89 12.60 -17.66
C SER A 155 -12.22 13.02 -16.23
N VAL A 156 -11.36 13.86 -15.64
CA VAL A 156 -11.55 14.47 -14.32
C VAL A 156 -11.52 15.99 -14.49
N VAL A 157 -12.64 16.65 -14.19
CA VAL A 157 -12.75 18.12 -14.22
C VAL A 157 -12.64 18.66 -12.80
N LEU A 158 -11.71 19.57 -12.56
CA LEU A 158 -11.46 20.12 -11.23
C LEU A 158 -12.39 21.31 -10.94
N ASN A 159 -12.83 21.45 -9.69
CA ASN A 159 -13.78 22.47 -9.27
C ASN A 159 -13.15 23.45 -8.27
N VAL A 160 -13.05 24.71 -8.68
CA VAL A 160 -12.52 25.80 -7.85
C VAL A 160 -13.38 26.10 -6.63
N ASN A 161 -14.68 25.78 -6.67
CA ASN A 161 -15.63 26.10 -5.61
C ASN A 161 -15.63 25.06 -4.49
N THR A 162 -15.05 23.88 -4.70
CA THR A 162 -14.97 22.79 -3.72
C THR A 162 -13.54 22.26 -3.58
N PRO A 163 -12.55 23.13 -3.29
CA PRO A 163 -11.12 22.79 -3.37
C PRO A 163 -10.70 21.63 -2.45
N THR A 164 -11.38 21.47 -1.31
CA THR A 164 -11.07 20.42 -0.32
C THR A 164 -11.88 19.14 -0.52
N GLU A 165 -12.91 19.14 -1.37
CA GLU A 165 -13.67 17.93 -1.70
C GLU A 165 -12.85 17.00 -2.59
N THR A 166 -13.19 15.71 -2.55
CA THR A 166 -12.50 14.66 -3.33
C THR A 166 -12.78 14.84 -4.83
N ALA A 167 -11.73 14.97 -5.62
CA ALA A 167 -11.79 15.00 -7.08
C ALA A 167 -11.60 13.61 -7.70
N LEU A 168 -10.67 12.84 -7.14
CA LEU A 168 -10.29 11.53 -7.66
C LEU A 168 -9.77 10.66 -6.52
N THR A 169 -10.17 9.40 -6.47
CA THR A 169 -9.55 8.39 -5.61
C THR A 169 -8.78 7.42 -6.50
N ILE A 170 -7.46 7.51 -6.54
CA ILE A 170 -6.63 6.55 -7.27
C ILE A 170 -6.69 5.23 -6.50
N LYS A 171 -7.02 4.13 -7.16
CA LYS A 171 -7.12 2.79 -6.56
C LYS A 171 -6.30 1.80 -7.34
N TRP A 172 -5.75 0.82 -6.65
CA TRP A 172 -5.02 -0.27 -7.29
C TRP A 172 -5.29 -1.60 -6.58
N ASN A 173 -5.16 -2.68 -7.34
CA ASN A 173 -5.02 -4.02 -6.78
C ASN A 173 -3.55 -4.35 -6.68
N ASP A 174 -3.19 -5.11 -5.66
CA ASP A 174 -1.83 -5.58 -5.50
C ASP A 174 -1.82 -6.85 -4.65
N TYR A 175 -0.70 -7.54 -4.68
CA TYR A 175 -0.45 -8.72 -3.87
C TYR A 175 -0.51 -8.40 -2.35
N ASP A 176 -0.74 -9.40 -1.50
CA ASP A 176 -0.61 -9.27 -0.05
C ASP A 176 0.81 -9.64 0.35
N TYR A 177 1.65 -8.64 0.63
CA TYR A 177 3.06 -8.85 0.91
C TYR A 177 3.29 -9.51 2.28
N GLY A 178 2.30 -9.67 3.16
CA GLY A 178 2.51 -10.22 4.50
C GLY A 178 3.52 -9.42 5.35
N THR A 179 3.84 -8.20 4.92
CA THR A 179 4.70 -7.21 5.55
C THR A 179 4.20 -5.82 5.15
N ASP A 180 4.71 -4.77 5.81
CA ASP A 180 4.34 -3.41 5.49
C ASP A 180 4.79 -3.00 4.07
N VAL A 181 3.86 -2.39 3.34
CA VAL A 181 4.07 -1.86 1.99
C VAL A 181 3.81 -0.36 1.99
N ASN A 182 4.80 0.39 1.53
CA ASN A 182 4.65 1.81 1.24
C ASN A 182 4.35 1.98 -0.25
N TYR A 183 3.22 2.61 -0.56
CA TYR A 183 2.83 2.96 -1.91
C TYR A 183 3.11 4.43 -2.15
N LEU A 184 3.82 4.73 -3.24
CA LEU A 184 4.02 6.07 -3.77
C LEU A 184 3.23 6.21 -5.08
N VAL A 185 2.36 7.20 -5.16
CA VAL A 185 1.63 7.52 -6.39
C VAL A 185 2.29 8.72 -7.05
N GLU A 186 2.59 8.59 -8.34
CA GLU A 186 3.31 9.61 -9.09
C GLU A 186 2.54 9.98 -10.37
N ILE A 187 2.70 11.22 -10.83
CA ILE A 187 2.06 11.78 -12.02
C ILE A 187 3.07 12.46 -12.94
N ALA A 188 2.84 12.39 -14.24
CA ALA A 188 3.62 13.08 -15.26
C ALA A 188 2.73 13.58 -16.40
N LYS A 189 3.26 14.50 -17.23
CA LYS A 189 2.71 14.73 -18.57
C LYS A 189 2.76 13.42 -19.35
N LYS A 190 1.76 13.15 -20.21
CA LYS A 190 1.76 11.96 -21.07
C LYS A 190 3.09 11.78 -21.81
N GLY A 191 3.68 10.60 -21.70
CA GLY A 191 4.94 10.23 -22.35
C GLY A 191 6.21 10.78 -21.70
N SER A 192 6.10 11.53 -20.60
CA SER A 192 7.27 12.03 -19.85
C SER A 192 7.79 10.97 -18.89
N ALA A 193 9.11 10.84 -18.78
CA ALA A 193 9.76 10.03 -17.75
C ALA A 193 9.94 10.77 -16.41
N ALA A 194 9.69 12.08 -16.39
CA ALA A 194 9.82 12.92 -15.20
C ALA A 194 8.51 12.91 -14.38
N PHE A 195 8.40 11.91 -13.52
CA PHE A 195 7.27 11.75 -12.60
C PHE A 195 7.46 12.62 -11.35
N SER A 196 6.36 13.26 -10.91
CA SER A 196 6.27 14.01 -9.66
C SER A 196 5.39 13.26 -8.67
N GLU A 197 5.71 13.33 -7.38
CA GLU A 197 4.90 12.72 -6.32
C GLU A 197 3.53 13.40 -6.19
N LEU A 198 2.47 12.60 -6.19
CA LEU A 198 1.12 13.01 -5.77
C LEU A 198 0.90 12.77 -4.27
N GLY A 199 1.49 11.71 -3.73
CA GLY A 199 1.46 11.36 -2.32
C GLY A 199 1.80 9.90 -2.08
N SER A 200 1.87 9.54 -0.80
CA SER A 200 2.18 8.18 -0.34
C SER A 200 1.20 7.70 0.72
N VAL A 201 1.01 6.38 0.76
CA VAL A 201 0.16 5.68 1.75
C VAL A 201 0.83 4.37 2.17
N GLN A 202 0.60 3.92 3.40
CA GLN A 202 1.15 2.66 3.91
C GLN A 202 0.01 1.66 4.10
N ASN A 203 0.15 0.45 3.54
CA ASN A 203 -0.82 -0.66 3.64
C ASN A 203 -2.25 -0.36 3.14
N VAL A 204 -2.47 0.82 2.55
CA VAL A 204 -3.73 1.25 1.95
C VAL A 204 -3.55 1.24 0.44
N LYS A 205 -4.53 0.67 -0.29
CA LYS A 205 -4.46 0.51 -1.76
C LYS A 205 -5.22 1.59 -2.52
N GLU A 206 -5.30 2.77 -1.92
CA GLU A 206 -5.93 3.94 -2.51
C GLU A 206 -5.28 5.25 -2.03
N LEU A 207 -5.31 6.26 -2.91
CA LEU A 207 -4.93 7.64 -2.59
C LEU A 207 -6.07 8.57 -2.97
N VAL A 208 -6.64 9.26 -1.97
CA VAL A 208 -7.71 10.23 -2.16
C VAL A 208 -7.08 11.59 -2.47
N LEU A 209 -7.46 12.20 -3.60
CA LEU A 209 -6.98 13.50 -4.03
C LEU A 209 -8.13 14.51 -4.02
N SER A 210 -7.90 15.63 -3.35
CA SER A 210 -8.81 16.77 -3.40
C SER A 210 -8.70 17.50 -4.75
N HIS A 211 -9.69 18.33 -5.07
CA HIS A 211 -9.62 19.25 -6.21
C HIS A 211 -8.38 20.13 -6.16
N PHE A 212 -8.02 20.65 -4.97
CA PHE A 212 -6.84 21.48 -4.77
C PHE A 212 -5.55 20.69 -5.04
N THR A 213 -5.38 19.53 -4.42
CA THR A 213 -4.15 18.73 -4.54
C THR A 213 -3.87 18.33 -5.99
N LEU A 214 -4.90 17.89 -6.71
CA LEU A 214 -4.75 17.51 -8.12
C LEU A 214 -4.54 18.74 -9.02
N ASN A 215 -5.09 19.91 -8.68
CA ASN A 215 -4.85 21.15 -9.42
C ASN A 215 -3.42 21.66 -9.25
N GLU A 216 -2.86 21.57 -8.04
CA GLU A 216 -1.45 21.89 -7.77
C GLU A 216 -0.50 20.99 -8.57
N ALA A 217 -0.81 19.69 -8.62
CA ALA A 217 -0.04 18.74 -9.43
C ALA A 217 -0.13 19.10 -10.92
N ALA A 218 -1.32 19.38 -11.43
CA ALA A 218 -1.52 19.82 -12.81
C ALA A 218 -0.76 21.12 -13.13
N SER A 219 -0.72 22.08 -12.19
CA SER A 219 0.04 23.33 -12.35
C SER A 219 1.55 23.09 -12.40
N LYS A 220 2.10 22.19 -11.58
CA LYS A 220 3.52 21.80 -11.61
C LYS A 220 3.91 21.09 -12.92
N LEU A 221 2.91 20.46 -13.55
CA LEU A 221 3.01 19.89 -14.88
C LEU A 221 2.66 20.91 -15.97
N ASP A 222 2.65 22.23 -15.71
CA ASP A 222 2.32 23.28 -16.69
C ASP A 222 1.08 22.98 -17.57
N LEU A 223 0.07 22.29 -17.02
CA LEU A 223 -1.10 21.94 -17.81
C LEU A 223 -1.93 23.21 -18.07
N PRO A 224 -2.45 23.41 -19.30
CA PRO A 224 -3.27 24.55 -19.61
C PRO A 224 -4.57 24.54 -18.78
N VAL A 225 -4.85 25.67 -18.14
CA VAL A 225 -6.09 25.91 -17.38
C VAL A 225 -7.31 25.72 -18.27
N ASN A 226 -8.35 25.08 -17.74
CA ASN A 226 -9.64 24.82 -18.38
C ASN A 226 -9.55 24.00 -19.68
N VAL A 227 -8.41 23.34 -19.92
CA VAL A 227 -8.20 22.48 -21.10
C VAL A 227 -7.93 21.06 -20.61
N ALA A 228 -8.75 20.12 -21.09
CA ALA A 228 -8.55 18.69 -20.83
C ALA A 228 -7.20 18.23 -21.42
N SER A 229 -6.30 17.82 -20.54
CA SER A 229 -4.93 17.42 -20.89
C SER A 229 -4.66 16.00 -20.40
N GLU A 230 -3.98 15.20 -21.23
CA GLU A 230 -3.61 13.83 -20.86
C GLU A 230 -2.41 13.82 -19.90
N VAL A 231 -2.51 13.01 -18.85
CA VAL A 231 -1.48 12.77 -17.83
C VAL A 231 -1.30 11.28 -17.64
N ASP A 232 -0.09 10.90 -17.29
CA ASP A 232 0.29 9.53 -16.95
C ASP A 232 0.45 9.40 -15.44
N ILE A 233 -0.06 8.31 -14.88
CA ILE A 233 0.17 7.94 -13.48
C ILE A 233 0.78 6.55 -13.36
N ARG A 234 1.49 6.34 -12.26
CA ARG A 234 1.97 5.03 -11.83
C ARG A 234 1.93 4.93 -10.30
N VAL A 235 1.90 3.69 -9.81
CA VAL A 235 2.01 3.36 -8.39
C VAL A 235 3.26 2.53 -8.18
N THR A 236 4.09 2.97 -7.25
CA THR A 236 5.32 2.28 -6.83
C THR A 236 5.09 1.66 -5.45
N ALA A 237 5.06 0.33 -5.38
CA ALA A 237 5.06 -0.42 -4.12
C ALA A 237 6.49 -0.65 -3.64
N LYS A 238 6.76 -0.34 -2.38
CA LYS A 238 8.05 -0.52 -1.73
C LYS A 238 7.90 -1.32 -0.45
N THR A 239 8.65 -2.42 -0.35
CA THR A 239 8.78 -3.22 0.88
C THR A 239 10.23 -3.27 1.32
N GLU A 240 10.45 -3.29 2.62
CA GLU A 240 11.78 -3.42 3.22
C GLU A 240 11.86 -4.68 4.07
N SER A 241 12.97 -5.40 3.96
CA SER A 241 13.23 -6.64 4.69
C SER A 241 14.73 -6.78 4.99
N PRO A 242 15.16 -7.74 5.83
CA PRO A 242 16.59 -7.97 6.07
C PRO A 242 17.41 -8.25 4.80
N GLY A 243 16.82 -8.80 3.74
CA GLY A 243 17.52 -8.99 2.45
C GLY A 243 17.37 -7.83 1.48
N GLY A 244 16.91 -6.67 1.95
CA GLY A 244 16.93 -5.41 1.22
C GLY A 244 15.55 -4.88 0.86
N ILE A 245 15.58 -3.92 -0.05
CA ILE A 245 14.40 -3.18 -0.53
C ILE A 245 13.93 -3.81 -1.83
N ILE A 246 12.63 -4.10 -1.91
CA ILE A 246 11.98 -4.53 -3.15
C ILE A 246 11.03 -3.42 -3.58
N THR A 247 11.20 -2.96 -4.81
CA THR A 247 10.38 -1.93 -5.44
C THR A 247 9.69 -2.52 -6.67
N LYS A 248 8.37 -2.33 -6.77
CA LYS A 248 7.54 -2.78 -7.88
C LYS A 248 6.71 -1.62 -8.39
N VAL A 249 6.90 -1.28 -9.66
CA VAL A 249 6.21 -0.16 -10.32
C VAL A 249 5.10 -0.74 -11.18
N SER A 250 3.89 -0.16 -11.07
CA SER A 250 2.76 -0.52 -11.91
C SER A 250 3.02 -0.19 -13.38
N ASP A 251 2.20 -0.74 -14.26
CA ASP A 251 2.03 -0.17 -15.59
C ASP A 251 1.47 1.26 -15.48
N ILE A 252 1.76 2.07 -16.50
CA ILE A 252 1.27 3.45 -16.59
C ILE A 252 -0.19 3.44 -17.01
N VAL A 253 -1.02 4.24 -16.34
CA VAL A 253 -2.37 4.57 -16.78
C VAL A 253 -2.45 6.02 -17.20
N THR A 254 -2.92 6.26 -18.44
CA THR A 254 -3.15 7.61 -18.96
C THR A 254 -4.61 8.01 -18.79
N PHE A 255 -4.87 9.19 -18.23
CA PHE A 255 -6.22 9.76 -18.12
C PHE A 255 -6.18 11.28 -18.37
N LYS A 256 -7.32 11.95 -18.35
CA LYS A 256 -7.44 13.39 -18.64
C LYS A 256 -7.79 14.18 -17.39
N VAL A 257 -7.07 15.29 -17.18
CA VAL A 257 -7.36 16.28 -16.14
C VAL A 257 -7.68 17.62 -16.80
N THR A 258 -8.74 18.28 -16.34
CA THR A 258 -9.06 19.67 -16.67
C THR A 258 -8.84 20.53 -15.42
N PRO A 259 -7.68 21.21 -15.30
CA PRO A 259 -7.39 22.06 -14.15
C PRO A 259 -8.15 23.39 -14.22
N TYR A 260 -8.25 24.09 -13.09
CA TYR A 260 -8.82 25.42 -12.99
C TYR A 260 -7.75 26.46 -12.62
N GLN A 261 -7.99 27.74 -12.93
CA GLN A 261 -7.19 28.84 -12.38
C GLN A 261 -7.63 29.08 -10.95
N PRO A 262 -6.76 28.90 -9.93
CA PRO A 262 -7.12 29.28 -8.57
C PRO A 262 -7.47 30.77 -8.50
N ALA A 263 -8.56 31.09 -7.81
CA ALA A 263 -8.98 32.47 -7.60
C ALA A 263 -8.36 33.01 -6.31
N TYR A 264 -7.05 33.24 -6.33
CA TYR A 264 -6.36 33.80 -5.16
C TYR A 264 -6.79 35.25 -4.94
N LYS A 265 -7.12 35.58 -3.69
CA LYS A 265 -7.31 36.94 -3.21
C LYS A 265 -6.37 37.17 -2.04
N ASP A 266 -5.57 38.21 -2.13
CA ASP A 266 -4.78 38.65 -0.99
C ASP A 266 -5.71 39.37 0.00
N PHE A 267 -5.58 38.98 1.25
CA PHE A 267 -6.24 39.63 2.37
C PHE A 267 -5.17 40.14 3.31
N TYR A 268 -5.25 41.41 3.68
CA TYR A 268 -4.39 42.04 4.66
C TYR A 268 -5.22 42.46 5.86
N LEU A 269 -4.86 42.01 7.05
CA LEU A 269 -5.54 42.34 8.29
C LEU A 269 -4.98 43.63 8.89
N VAL A 270 -5.87 44.58 9.20
CA VAL A 270 -5.55 45.87 9.85
C VAL A 270 -6.69 46.29 10.77
N GLY A 271 -6.41 47.01 11.85
CA GLY A 271 -7.47 47.43 12.77
C GLY A 271 -7.00 47.81 14.16
N GLY A 272 -7.78 48.63 14.87
CA GLY A 272 -7.52 48.94 16.27
C GLY A 272 -7.47 47.69 17.17
N GLY A 273 -8.23 46.65 16.82
CA GLY A 273 -8.22 45.38 17.52
C GLY A 273 -7.10 44.41 17.11
N THR A 274 -6.18 44.81 16.23
CA THR A 274 -5.10 43.96 15.72
C THR A 274 -3.74 44.44 16.23
N ALA A 275 -2.70 43.60 16.12
CA ALA A 275 -1.35 43.94 16.57
C ALA A 275 -0.74 45.17 15.85
N VAL A 276 -1.25 45.51 14.66
CA VAL A 276 -0.72 46.58 13.82
C VAL A 276 -1.52 47.88 13.93
N GLY A 277 -2.64 47.88 14.67
CA GLY A 277 -3.50 49.05 14.81
C GLY A 277 -4.08 49.51 13.47
N TRP A 278 -4.53 50.77 13.41
CA TRP A 278 -4.96 51.44 12.19
C TRP A 278 -3.77 51.92 11.33
N ASN A 279 -2.85 51.01 11.00
CA ASN A 279 -1.71 51.26 10.12
C ASN A 279 -1.79 50.38 8.86
N ALA A 280 -2.37 50.91 7.78
CA ALA A 280 -2.52 50.15 6.53
C ALA A 280 -1.19 49.75 5.88
N GLY A 281 -0.15 50.58 5.98
CA GLY A 281 1.19 50.23 5.49
C GLY A 281 1.83 49.07 6.26
N GLY A 282 1.37 48.82 7.49
CA GLY A 282 1.77 47.69 8.31
C GLY A 282 0.78 46.51 8.30
N ALA A 283 -0.25 46.53 7.46
CA ALA A 283 -1.29 45.49 7.45
C ALA A 283 -0.68 44.09 7.22
N GLN A 284 -1.20 43.08 7.94
CA GLN A 284 -0.63 41.73 7.97
C GLN A 284 -1.23 40.87 6.86
N LEU A 285 -0.41 40.41 5.91
CA LEU A 285 -0.85 39.50 4.84
C LEU A 285 -1.27 38.14 5.41
N LEU A 286 -2.45 37.67 5.03
CA LEU A 286 -2.90 36.30 5.24
C LEU A 286 -2.16 35.37 4.29
N LYS A 287 -1.73 34.21 4.80
CA LYS A 287 -1.11 33.17 3.99
C LYS A 287 -2.18 32.42 3.22
N ASN A 288 -1.96 32.22 1.92
CA ASN A 288 -2.76 31.30 1.13
C ASN A 288 -2.29 29.86 1.37
N THR A 289 -3.14 29.03 1.98
CA THR A 289 -2.94 27.60 2.22
C THR A 289 -4.14 26.85 1.64
N GLN A 290 -3.95 26.00 0.63
CA GLN A 290 -5.04 25.18 0.07
C GLN A 290 -6.27 25.98 -0.41
N ASN A 291 -6.05 27.14 -1.04
CA ASN A 291 -7.11 28.08 -1.45
C ASN A 291 -7.91 28.68 -0.28
N LEU A 292 -7.35 28.64 0.95
CA LEU A 292 -7.81 29.35 2.13
C LEU A 292 -6.81 30.45 2.48
N ALA A 293 -7.30 31.66 2.77
CA ALA A 293 -6.48 32.72 3.33
C ALA A 293 -6.53 32.63 4.86
N GLU A 294 -5.39 32.41 5.51
CA GLU A 294 -5.30 32.21 6.96
C GLU A 294 -4.18 33.03 7.61
N ILE A 295 -4.40 33.43 8.86
CA ILE A 295 -3.38 34.04 9.72
C ILE A 295 -3.62 33.60 11.16
N TYR A 296 -2.55 33.31 11.90
CA TYR A 296 -2.59 33.18 13.35
C TYR A 296 -2.12 34.49 13.98
N THR A 297 -3.02 35.21 14.65
CA THR A 297 -2.75 36.53 15.22
C THR A 297 -3.68 36.82 16.40
N TYR A 298 -3.38 37.89 17.13
CA TYR A 298 -4.22 38.42 18.19
C TYR A 298 -5.35 39.29 17.63
N LEU A 299 -6.57 39.11 18.15
CA LEU A 299 -7.69 40.03 17.99
C LEU A 299 -8.23 40.41 19.37
N GLU A 300 -8.26 41.71 19.66
CA GLU A 300 -8.82 42.25 20.90
C GLU A 300 -10.34 42.02 20.96
N ASN A 301 -10.86 41.67 22.14
CA ASN A 301 -12.30 41.58 22.35
C ASN A 301 -12.96 42.96 22.20
N ASN A 302 -14.01 43.04 21.39
CA ASN A 302 -14.62 44.28 20.89
C ASN A 302 -13.71 45.13 20.01
N GLY A 303 -12.56 44.59 19.60
CA GLY A 303 -11.63 45.23 18.68
C GLY A 303 -12.18 45.27 17.26
N GLU A 304 -11.95 46.39 16.58
CA GLU A 304 -12.37 46.59 15.20
C GLU A 304 -11.22 46.38 14.23
N PHE A 305 -11.55 45.83 13.06
CA PHE A 305 -10.61 45.52 11.99
C PHE A 305 -11.27 45.54 10.61
N ARG A 306 -10.42 45.43 9.59
CA ARG A 306 -10.78 45.32 8.18
C ARG A 306 -9.87 44.31 7.50
N PHE A 307 -10.33 43.81 6.37
CA PHE A 307 -9.47 43.14 5.41
C PHE A 307 -9.24 44.06 4.21
N LEU A 308 -7.99 44.29 3.84
CA LEU A 308 -7.60 45.06 2.66
C LEU A 308 -7.11 44.12 1.56
N GLY A 309 -7.15 44.57 0.30
CA GLY A 309 -6.50 43.86 -0.82
C GLY A 309 -5.03 44.22 -1.00
N GLN A 310 -4.50 45.15 -0.21
CA GLN A 310 -3.15 45.70 -0.29
C GLN A 310 -2.73 46.33 1.05
N GLN A 311 -1.45 46.65 1.24
CA GLN A 311 -0.94 47.43 2.39
C GLN A 311 -1.18 48.94 2.23
N ASP A 312 -2.42 49.30 1.88
CA ASP A 312 -2.92 50.67 1.74
C ASP A 312 -4.44 50.67 1.88
N TRP A 313 -5.03 51.78 2.32
CA TRP A 313 -6.48 51.89 2.57
C TRP A 313 -7.33 51.69 1.34
N ASN A 314 -6.78 51.96 0.15
CA ASN A 314 -7.45 51.93 -1.13
C ASN A 314 -6.57 51.23 -2.18
N PRO A 315 -7.14 50.69 -3.27
CA PRO A 315 -8.55 50.79 -3.64
C PRO A 315 -9.45 49.67 -3.10
N ILE A 316 -8.89 48.58 -2.58
CA ILE A 316 -9.66 47.37 -2.25
C ILE A 316 -9.79 47.17 -0.74
N ASN A 317 -11.04 47.04 -0.28
CA ASN A 317 -11.40 46.75 1.10
C ASN A 317 -12.53 45.72 1.11
N TYR A 318 -12.50 44.79 2.06
CA TYR A 318 -13.41 43.67 2.20
C TYR A 318 -14.03 43.68 3.60
N SER A 319 -15.35 43.65 3.63
CA SER A 319 -16.18 43.67 4.84
C SER A 319 -17.38 42.72 4.69
N LEU A 320 -18.20 42.65 5.74
CA LEU A 320 -19.35 41.74 5.80
C LEU A 320 -20.41 42.14 4.76
N ASN A 321 -20.99 41.17 4.06
CA ASN A 321 -22.08 41.41 3.13
C ASN A 321 -23.42 41.52 3.87
N THR A 322 -23.68 42.68 4.47
CA THR A 322 -24.84 42.95 5.32
C THR A 322 -25.31 44.41 5.18
N PRO A 323 -26.59 44.75 5.45
CA PRO A 323 -27.03 46.14 5.55
C PRO A 323 -26.15 46.95 6.53
N GLY A 324 -25.87 48.21 6.19
CA GLY A 324 -25.01 49.10 6.98
C GLY A 324 -23.56 49.16 6.51
N ILE A 325 -23.09 48.20 5.71
CA ILE A 325 -21.78 48.26 5.04
C ILE A 325 -21.89 48.89 3.66
N LYS A 326 -20.89 49.68 3.27
CA LYS A 326 -20.78 50.28 1.93
C LYS A 326 -20.72 49.22 0.85
N ASP A 327 -21.53 49.37 -0.20
CA ASP A 327 -21.70 48.32 -1.23
C ASP A 327 -20.38 47.89 -1.90
N ALA A 328 -19.45 48.83 -2.09
CA ALA A 328 -18.13 48.55 -2.66
C ALA A 328 -17.25 47.62 -1.80
N TYR A 329 -17.56 47.45 -0.50
CA TYR A 329 -16.77 46.65 0.43
C TYR A 329 -17.44 45.33 0.84
N LYS A 330 -18.70 45.09 0.44
CA LYS A 330 -19.41 43.85 0.77
C LYS A 330 -18.75 42.66 0.08
N PHE A 331 -18.20 41.73 0.86
CA PHE A 331 -17.49 40.57 0.33
C PHE A 331 -17.88 39.26 1.02
N PHE A 332 -17.72 39.19 2.35
CA PHE A 332 -17.96 37.96 3.10
C PHE A 332 -19.46 37.68 3.21
N LYS A 333 -19.95 36.63 2.54
CA LYS A 333 -21.38 36.24 2.53
C LYS A 333 -21.81 35.46 3.77
N THR A 334 -20.84 34.83 4.44
CA THR A 334 -21.00 34.07 5.67
C THR A 334 -19.85 34.41 6.61
N TRP A 335 -20.09 34.38 7.91
CA TRP A 335 -19.08 34.66 8.94
C TRP A 335 -19.48 34.02 10.27
N SER A 336 -18.54 33.91 11.20
CA SER A 336 -18.79 33.35 12.54
C SER A 336 -19.66 34.30 13.37
N SER A 337 -20.36 33.77 14.37
CA SER A 337 -21.16 34.55 15.31
C SER A 337 -20.34 35.52 16.18
N ASN A 338 -19.01 35.38 16.19
CA ASN A 338 -18.09 36.27 16.89
C ASN A 338 -17.77 37.55 16.09
N LEU A 339 -18.33 37.71 14.88
CA LEU A 339 -18.11 38.88 14.03
C LEU A 339 -19.40 39.69 13.86
N THR A 340 -19.31 40.99 14.10
CA THR A 340 -20.41 41.96 13.93
C THR A 340 -19.94 43.18 13.14
N ILE A 341 -20.86 44.06 12.76
CA ILE A 341 -20.53 45.36 12.16
C ILE A 341 -19.87 46.24 13.23
N GLY A 342 -18.72 46.83 12.90
CA GLY A 342 -18.04 47.83 13.73
C GLY A 342 -18.59 49.24 13.54
N VAL A 343 -17.89 50.25 14.04
CA VAL A 343 -18.25 51.65 13.83
C VAL A 343 -18.08 52.03 12.35
N GLY A 344 -19.07 52.74 11.81
CA GLY A 344 -19.10 53.18 10.42
C GLY A 344 -19.61 52.10 9.45
N ASP A 345 -19.36 52.32 8.16
CA ASP A 345 -19.87 51.49 7.05
C ASP A 345 -18.78 50.58 6.43
N GLU A 346 -17.68 50.37 7.16
CA GLU A 346 -16.48 49.68 6.64
C GLU A 346 -15.95 48.61 7.61
N ASN A 347 -16.10 48.79 8.93
CA ASN A 347 -15.40 48.01 9.95
C ASN A 347 -16.12 46.69 10.29
N ILE A 348 -15.32 45.67 10.59
CA ILE A 348 -15.74 44.43 11.26
C ILE A 348 -15.32 44.53 12.73
N LYS A 349 -16.16 44.07 13.65
CA LYS A 349 -15.83 44.00 15.08
C LYS A 349 -15.80 42.55 15.55
N PHE A 350 -14.72 42.17 16.24
CA PHE A 350 -14.60 40.88 16.91
C PHE A 350 -15.23 40.94 18.31
N CYS A 351 -16.14 40.02 18.62
CA CYS A 351 -16.80 39.90 19.92
C CYS A 351 -16.71 38.46 20.41
N LEU A 352 -16.11 38.26 21.58
CA LEU A 352 -16.21 36.99 22.28
C LEU A 352 -17.63 36.84 22.83
N LEU A 353 -18.37 35.85 22.36
CA LEU A 353 -19.62 35.46 22.99
C LEU A 353 -19.28 34.74 24.29
N TYR A 354 -19.52 35.40 25.43
CA TYR A 354 -19.56 34.70 26.71
C TYR A 354 -20.85 33.87 26.73
N THR A 355 -20.75 32.54 26.73
CA THR A 355 -21.85 31.70 27.17
C THR A 355 -21.98 31.94 28.68
N SER A 356 -22.94 32.76 29.08
CA SER A 356 -23.34 32.86 30.48
C SER A 356 -24.04 31.56 30.86
N ASP A 357 -23.27 30.56 31.28
CA ASP A 357 -23.80 29.40 32.00
C ASP A 357 -22.89 29.11 33.19
N ALA A 358 -23.03 29.97 34.19
CA ALA A 358 -22.76 29.67 35.58
C ALA A 358 -23.78 30.52 36.34
N ALA A 359 -25.03 30.03 36.39
CA ALA A 359 -25.94 30.44 37.43
C ALA A 359 -25.27 30.14 38.76
N ASP A 360 -25.05 31.20 39.51
CA ASP A 360 -24.58 31.24 40.88
C ASP A 360 -25.66 30.57 41.75
N ASP A 361 -25.47 29.29 42.06
CA ASP A 361 -26.18 28.63 43.16
C ASP A 361 -25.51 29.08 44.46
N GLY A 362 -26.05 30.16 45.03
CA GLY A 362 -25.77 30.67 46.38
C GLY A 362 -26.95 30.46 47.32
#